data_AF-A0A485JQY0-F1
#
_entry.id   AF-A0A485JQY0-F1
#
_cell.length_a   1.000
_cell.length_b   1.000
_cell.length_c   1.000
_cell.angle_alpha   90.00
_cell.angle_beta   90.00
_cell.angle_gamma   90.00
#
_symmetry.space_group_name_H-M   'P 1'
#
loop_
_entity.id
_entity.type
_entity.pdbx_description
1 polymer ?
#
loop_
_entity_poly.entity_id
_entity_poly.type
_entity_poly.pdbx_seq_one_letter_code
_entity_poly.pdbx_strand_id
1 'polypeptide(L)'
;MLHHTRLGRYIYALGGNEAATRLSGINVNKIKIIVYSLCGLLASLAGIIEVARLSSAQPTAGTGYELDAIAAVVLGGTSLAGGKGRIVGTLIGALILGFLNNGLNLLGVSSYYQMIVKAVVILLAVLVDNKKQ
;
A
#
# COMPACT_ATOMS: atom_id res chain seq x y z
N MET A 1 -6.13 -11.09 -12.41
CA MET A 1 -5.10 -12.03 -11.90
C MET A 1 -5.39 -12.55 -10.48
N LEU A 2 -5.81 -11.73 -9.49
CA LEU A 2 -6.19 -12.24 -8.14
C LEU A 2 -7.52 -13.03 -8.05
N HIS A 3 -8.40 -12.94 -9.05
CA HIS A 3 -9.68 -13.68 -9.07
C HIS A 3 -9.54 -15.15 -9.49
N HIS A 4 -8.42 -15.50 -10.12
CA HIS A 4 -8.18 -16.82 -10.74
C HIS A 4 -7.28 -17.75 -9.92
N THR A 5 -6.43 -17.24 -9.01
CA THR A 5 -5.59 -18.08 -8.16
C THR A 5 -6.28 -18.39 -6.84
N ARG A 6 -6.13 -19.62 -6.34
CA ARG A 6 -6.70 -20.04 -5.04
C ARG A 6 -6.24 -19.12 -3.90
N LEU A 7 -4.96 -18.75 -3.92
CA LEU A 7 -4.34 -17.86 -2.94
C LEU A 7 -4.97 -16.47 -2.95
N GLY A 8 -5.18 -15.88 -4.14
CA GLY A 8 -5.83 -14.57 -4.27
C GLY A 8 -7.24 -14.56 -3.69
N ARG A 9 -8.05 -15.57 -4.02
CA ARG A 9 -9.42 -15.69 -3.49
C ARG A 9 -9.46 -15.80 -1.97
N TYR A 10 -8.51 -16.52 -1.37
CA TYR A 10 -8.39 -16.60 0.08
C TYR A 10 -7.96 -15.29 0.73
N ILE A 11 -7.10 -14.50 0.09
CA ILE A 11 -6.72 -13.17 0.57
C ILE A 11 -7.92 -12.22 0.54
N TYR A 12 -8.72 -12.20 -0.54
CA TYR A 12 -9.94 -11.37 -0.59
C TYR A 12 -10.98 -11.80 0.44
N ALA A 13 -11.19 -13.11 0.62
CA ALA A 13 -12.10 -13.63 1.64
C ALA A 13 -11.67 -13.22 3.04
N LEU A 14 -10.38 -13.39 3.36
CA LEU A 14 -9.80 -12.97 4.63
C LEU A 14 -9.97 -11.46 4.87
N GLY A 15 -9.73 -10.64 3.84
CA GLY A 15 -9.89 -9.20 3.93
C GLY A 15 -11.33 -8.72 4.08
N GLY A 16 -12.33 -9.49 3.63
CA GLY A 16 -13.74 -9.14 3.78
C GLY A 16 -14.32 -9.58 5.13
N ASN A 17 -14.05 -10.82 5.55
CA ASN A 17 -14.47 -11.33 6.85
C ASN A 17 -13.57 -12.49 7.30
N GLU A 18 -12.70 -12.23 8.28
CA GLU A 18 -11.80 -13.23 8.84
C GLU A 18 -12.53 -14.39 9.52
N ALA A 19 -13.58 -14.10 10.30
CA ALA A 19 -14.33 -15.11 11.04
C ALA A 19 -15.06 -16.07 10.08
N ALA A 20 -15.71 -15.55 9.05
CA ALA A 20 -16.38 -16.35 8.02
C ALA A 20 -15.38 -17.20 7.23
N THR A 21 -14.19 -16.65 6.93
CA THR A 21 -13.12 -17.37 6.22
C THR A 21 -12.63 -18.57 7.04
N ARG A 22 -12.46 -18.38 8.36
CA ARG A 22 -12.06 -19.46 9.27
C ARG A 22 -13.14 -20.55 9.39
N LEU A 23 -14.41 -20.15 9.50
CA LEU A 23 -15.54 -21.09 9.56
C LEU A 23 -15.73 -21.88 8.24
N SER A 24 -15.25 -21.33 7.12
CA SER A 24 -15.27 -21.99 5.80
C SER A 24 -14.13 -23.00 5.59
N GLY A 25 -13.41 -23.39 6.65
CA GLY A 25 -12.33 -24.38 6.59
C GLY A 25 -11.00 -23.87 6.01
N ILE A 26 -10.87 -22.56 5.80
CA ILE A 26 -9.64 -21.95 5.29
C ILE A 26 -8.71 -21.62 6.46
N ASN A 27 -7.46 -22.09 6.38
CA ASN A 27 -6.42 -21.80 7.38
C ASN A 27 -5.93 -20.34 7.27
N VAL A 28 -6.65 -19.42 7.93
CA VAL A 28 -6.33 -17.98 7.98
C VAL A 28 -4.89 -17.72 8.40
N ASN A 29 -4.39 -18.42 9.43
CA ASN A 29 -3.03 -18.22 9.94
C ASN A 29 -1.96 -18.48 8.87
N LYS A 30 -2.13 -19.53 8.06
CA LYS A 30 -1.18 -19.84 6.97
C LYS A 30 -1.18 -18.73 5.92
N ILE A 31 -2.35 -18.20 5.58
CA ILE A 31 -2.46 -17.12 4.58
C ILE A 31 -1.83 -15.83 5.12
N LYS A 32 -2.08 -15.48 6.38
CA LYS A 32 -1.44 -14.32 7.02
C LYS A 32 0.08 -14.44 6.98
N ILE A 33 0.63 -15.59 7.36
CA ILE A 33 2.08 -15.83 7.31
C ILE A 33 2.62 -15.60 5.90
N ILE A 34 2.00 -16.20 4.87
CA ILE A 34 2.43 -16.02 3.47
C ILE A 34 2.40 -14.55 3.05
N VAL A 35 1.32 -13.82 3.37
CA VAL A 35 1.16 -12.41 3.00
C VAL A 35 2.20 -11.53 3.68
N TYR A 36 2.41 -11.69 4.99
CA TYR A 36 3.40 -10.91 5.73
C TYR A 36 4.84 -11.27 5.33
N SER A 37 5.14 -12.54 5.04
CA SER A 37 6.43 -12.95 4.52
C SER A 37 6.72 -12.34 3.14
N LEU A 38 5.72 -12.30 2.26
CA LEU A 38 5.85 -11.65 0.95
C LEU A 38 6.06 -10.12 1.09
N CYS A 39 5.33 -9.48 2.02
CA CYS A 39 5.51 -8.07 2.33
C CYS A 39 6.93 -7.78 2.84
N GLY A 40 7.46 -8.60 3.75
CA GLY A 40 8.82 -8.47 4.26
C GLY A 40 9.88 -8.67 3.17
N LEU A 41 9.69 -9.63 2.27
CA LEU A 41 10.58 -9.86 1.13
C LEU A 41 10.62 -8.65 0.20
N LEU A 42 9.45 -8.10 -0.15
CA LEU A 42 9.35 -6.93 -1.02
C LEU A 42 9.92 -5.67 -0.34
N ALA A 43 9.69 -5.49 0.96
CA ALA A 43 10.24 -4.37 1.73
C ALA A 43 11.78 -4.44 1.81
N SER A 44 12.34 -5.65 2.00
CA SER A 44 13.79 -5.87 1.97
C SER A 44 14.38 -5.51 0.60
N LEU A 45 13.74 -5.96 -0.48
CA LEU A 45 14.17 -5.63 -1.85
C LEU A 45 14.14 -4.11 -2.10
N ALA A 46 13.07 -3.43 -1.67
CA ALA A 46 12.96 -1.98 -1.77
C ALA A 46 14.06 -1.27 -0.96
N GLY A 47 14.35 -1.74 0.24
CA GLY A 47 15.42 -1.21 1.09
C GLY A 47 16.81 -1.34 0.46
N ILE A 48 17.11 -2.49 -0.17
CA ILE A 48 18.38 -2.69 -0.89
C ILE A 48 18.50 -1.69 -2.05
N ILE A 49 17.42 -1.44 -2.80
CA ILE A 49 17.40 -0.48 -3.90
C ILE A 49 17.63 0.95 -3.38
N GLU A 50 17.03 1.33 -2.26
CA GLU A 50 17.21 2.64 -1.62
C GLU A 50 18.66 2.87 -1.16
N VAL A 51 19.26 1.88 -0.48
CA VAL A 51 20.66 1.96 -0.04
C VAL A 51 21.59 2.09 -1.25
N ALA A 52 21.34 1.34 -2.33
CA ALA A 52 22.10 1.46 -3.57
C ALA A 52 21.96 2.86 -4.19
N ARG A 53 20.78 3.47 -4.15
CA ARG A 53 20.54 4.82 -4.70
C ARG A 53 21.25 5.91 -3.89
N LEU A 54 21.18 5.83 -2.56
CA LEU A 54 21.75 6.84 -1.67
C LEU A 54 23.24 6.64 -1.39
N SER A 55 23.79 5.45 -1.71
CA SER A 55 25.16 5.03 -1.33
C SER A 55 25.44 5.17 0.17
N SER A 56 24.40 5.26 0.99
CA SER A 56 24.45 5.48 2.43
C SER A 56 23.23 4.83 3.09
N ALA A 57 23.48 4.11 4.19
CA ALA A 57 22.43 3.49 4.99
C ALA A 57 21.84 4.51 5.98
N GLN A 58 21.16 5.53 5.43
CA GLN A 58 20.54 6.56 6.24
C GLN A 58 19.24 6.02 6.87
N PRO A 59 19.10 6.01 8.21
CA PRO A 59 17.92 5.45 8.88
C PRO A 59 16.64 6.26 8.60
N THR A 60 16.77 7.53 8.23
CA THR A 60 15.63 8.41 7.92
C THR A 60 15.13 8.28 6.47
N ALA A 61 15.83 7.52 5.61
CA ALA A 61 15.45 7.39 4.20
C ALA A 61 14.09 6.69 3.98
N GLY A 62 13.69 5.80 4.90
CA GLY A 62 12.39 5.12 4.84
C GLY A 62 11.26 5.84 5.57
N THR A 63 11.52 6.98 6.21
CA THR A 63 10.51 7.68 7.01
C THR A 63 9.38 8.17 6.11
N GLY A 64 8.15 7.72 6.39
CA GLY A 64 6.96 8.09 5.63
C GLY A 64 6.62 7.20 4.43
N TYR A 65 7.46 6.21 4.08
CA TYR A 65 7.15 5.25 3.01
C TYR A 65 5.94 4.38 3.34
N GLU A 66 5.70 4.11 4.62
CA GLU A 66 4.50 3.43 5.11
C GLU A 66 3.24 4.24 4.78
N LEU A 67 3.28 5.55 5.02
CA LEU A 67 2.18 6.46 4.69
C LEU A 67 1.97 6.53 3.18
N ASP A 68 3.05 6.62 2.39
CA ASP A 68 2.98 6.65 0.94
C ASP A 68 2.39 5.34 0.37
N ALA A 69 2.71 4.19 0.98
CA ALA A 69 2.14 2.90 0.60
C ALA A 69 0.63 2.85 0.87
N ILE A 70 0.19 3.32 2.05
CA ILE A 70 -1.24 3.42 2.38
C ILE A 70 -1.93 4.37 1.40
N ALA A 71 -1.35 5.56 1.16
CA ALA A 71 -1.88 6.55 0.24
C ALA A 71 -2.06 5.98 -1.17
N ALA A 72 -1.07 5.26 -1.69
CA ALA A 72 -1.09 4.66 -3.03
C ALA A 72 -2.24 3.65 -3.17
N VAL A 73 -2.43 2.81 -2.16
CA VAL A 73 -3.43 1.75 -2.13
C VAL A 73 -4.84 2.33 -2.04
N VAL A 74 -5.07 3.34 -1.19
CA VAL A 74 -6.39 3.98 -1.03
C VAL A 74 -6.72 4.84 -2.24
N LEU A 75 -5.78 5.63 -2.74
CA LEU A 75 -5.94 6.41 -3.97
C LEU A 75 -6.25 5.50 -5.17
N GLY A 76 -5.64 4.32 -5.20
CA GLY A 76 -5.93 3.27 -6.18
C GLY A 76 -7.30 2.60 -6.06
N GLY A 77 -8.13 3.00 -5.09
CA GLY A 77 -9.49 2.49 -4.89
C GLY A 77 -9.57 1.16 -4.14
N THR A 78 -8.55 0.85 -3.34
CA THR A 78 -8.57 -0.33 -2.45
C THR A 78 -9.17 0.08 -1.11
N SER A 79 -10.13 -0.70 -0.61
CA SER A 79 -10.83 -0.41 0.65
C SER A 79 -9.89 -0.56 1.85
N LEU A 80 -9.89 0.43 2.75
CA LEU A 80 -9.15 0.35 4.02
C LEU A 80 -9.68 -0.75 4.94
N ALA A 81 -10.99 -1.01 4.90
CA ALA A 81 -11.63 -2.08 5.68
C ALA A 81 -11.39 -3.48 5.07
N GLY A 82 -10.75 -3.56 3.90
CA GLY A 82 -10.44 -4.83 3.24
C GLY A 82 -11.57 -5.37 2.36
N GLY A 83 -11.31 -6.54 1.75
CA GLY A 83 -12.28 -7.32 0.98
C GLY A 83 -12.61 -6.79 -0.43
N LYS A 84 -12.21 -5.56 -0.76
CA LYS A 84 -12.45 -4.93 -2.07
C LYS A 84 -11.20 -4.20 -2.56
N GLY A 85 -10.87 -4.40 -3.83
CA GLY A 85 -9.71 -3.76 -4.45
C GLY A 85 -9.30 -4.41 -5.77
N ARG A 86 -8.38 -3.76 -6.49
CA ARG A 86 -7.74 -4.29 -7.70
C ARG A 86 -6.27 -3.88 -7.71
N ILE A 87 -5.35 -4.82 -7.97
CA ILE A 87 -3.90 -4.53 -8.11
C ILE A 87 -3.66 -3.38 -9.10
N VAL A 88 -4.38 -3.38 -10.22
CA VAL A 88 -4.20 -2.36 -11.27
C VAL A 88 -4.51 -0.96 -10.73
N GLY A 89 -5.54 -0.82 -9.88
CA GLY A 89 -5.87 0.44 -9.24
C GLY A 89 -4.76 0.90 -8.29
N THR A 90 -4.26 0.00 -7.44
CA THR A 90 -3.11 0.27 -6.55
C THR A 90 -1.86 0.70 -7.32
N LEU A 91 -1.58 0.07 -8.47
CA LEU A 91 -0.43 0.37 -9.31
C LEU A 91 -0.55 1.78 -9.93
N ILE A 92 -1.76 2.16 -10.37
CA ILE A 92 -2.06 3.52 -10.82
C ILE A 92 -1.91 4.53 -9.67
N GLY A 93 -2.42 4.21 -8.47
CA GLY A 93 -2.28 5.07 -7.29
C GLY A 93 -0.82 5.30 -6.88
N ALA A 94 0.00 4.24 -6.90
CA ALA A 94 1.43 4.33 -6.67
C ALA A 94 2.14 5.21 -7.72
N LEU A 95 1.75 5.07 -8.98
CA LEU A 95 2.30 5.88 -10.07
C LEU A 95 1.92 7.36 -9.91
N ILE A 96 0.68 7.68 -9.55
CA ILE A 96 0.24 9.06 -9.27
C ILE A 96 1.07 9.67 -8.14
N LEU A 97 1.27 8.96 -7.03
CA LEU A 97 2.11 9.46 -5.92
C LEU A 97 3.58 9.56 -6.30
N GLY A 98 4.10 8.65 -7.11
CA GLY A 98 5.45 8.73 -7.65
C GLY A 98 5.66 10.00 -8.50
N PHE A 99 4.71 10.30 -9.40
CA PHE A 99 4.72 11.52 -10.20
C PHE A 99 4.53 12.78 -9.36
N LEU A 100 3.68 12.76 -8.33
CA LEU A 100 3.48 13.88 -7.43
C LEU A 100 4.77 14.18 -6.65
N ASN A 101 5.42 13.16 -6.10
CA ASN A 101 6.70 13.30 -5.42
C ASN A 101 7.78 13.86 -6.35
N ASN A 102 7.92 13.30 -7.56
CA ASN A 102 8.91 13.78 -8.52
C ASN A 102 8.60 15.21 -8.99
N GLY A 103 7.34 15.51 -9.26
CA GLY A 103 6.89 16.83 -9.72
C GLY A 103 7.12 17.91 -8.66
N LEU A 104 6.74 17.68 -7.41
CA LEU A 104 7.00 18.62 -6.33
C LEU A 104 8.50 18.80 -6.07
N ASN A 105 9.29 17.74 -6.19
CA ASN A 105 10.74 17.81 -6.06
C ASN A 105 11.37 18.65 -7.19
N LEU A 106 10.95 18.45 -8.44
CA LEU A 106 11.42 19.23 -9.59
C LEU A 106 11.02 20.71 -9.52
N LEU A 107 9.86 21.01 -8.92
CA LEU A 107 9.41 22.37 -8.64
C LEU A 107 10.16 23.03 -7.48
N GLY A 108 11.12 22.34 -6.85
CA GLY A 108 11.91 22.86 -5.73
C GLY A 108 11.11 23.00 -4.43
N VAL A 109 9.95 22.34 -4.32
CA VAL A 109 9.11 22.40 -3.13
C VAL A 109 9.80 21.62 -2.01
N SER A 110 9.98 22.26 -0.85
CA SER A 110 10.67 21.64 0.28
C SER A 110 9.92 20.39 0.78
N SER A 111 10.68 19.42 1.31
CA SER A 111 10.15 18.16 1.84
C SER A 111 9.04 18.37 2.88
N TYR A 112 9.11 19.47 3.64
CA TYR A 112 8.08 19.86 4.60
C TYR A 112 6.71 20.08 3.93
N TYR A 113 6.66 20.85 2.84
CA TYR A 113 5.42 21.07 2.10
C TYR A 113 4.95 19.82 1.36
N GLN A 114 5.88 18.98 0.88
CA GLN A 114 5.53 17.68 0.29
C GLN A 114 4.80 16.80 1.31
N MET A 115 5.25 16.76 2.57
CA MET A 115 4.61 16.01 3.64
C MET A 115 3.18 16.50 3.93
N ILE A 116 2.96 17.83 3.93
CA ILE A 116 1.62 18.42 4.11
C ILE A 116 0.69 18.02 2.96
N VAL A 117 1.16 18.13 1.71
CA VAL A 117 0.37 17.74 0.53
C VAL A 117 -0.01 16.26 0.60
N LYS A 118 0.93 15.38 0.94
CA LYS A 118 0.67 13.94 1.13
C LYS A 118 -0.39 13.69 2.19
N ALA A 119 -0.30 14.35 3.34
CA ALA A 119 -1.28 14.21 4.42
C ALA A 119 -2.69 14.63 3.97
N VAL A 120 -2.81 15.72 3.20
CA VAL A 120 -4.09 16.16 2.63
C VAL A 120 -4.64 15.15 1.62
N VAL A 121 -3.80 14.61 0.74
CA VAL A 121 -4.20 13.59 -0.25
C VAL A 121 -4.74 12.35 0.46
N ILE A 122 -4.07 11.87 1.50
CA ILE A 122 -4.50 10.72 2.30
C ILE A 122 -5.84 11.01 2.97
N LEU A 123 -5.97 12.16 3.64
CA LEU A 123 -7.22 12.57 4.29
C LEU A 123 -8.40 12.61 3.31
N LEU A 124 -8.20 13.20 2.13
CA LEU A 124 -9.23 13.24 1.09
C LEU A 124 -9.59 11.84 0.60
N ALA A 125 -8.59 10.98 0.38
CA ALA A 125 -8.80 9.62 -0.07
C ALA A 125 -9.62 8.80 0.96
N VAL A 126 -9.28 8.93 2.25
CA VAL A 126 -9.98 8.28 3.37
C VAL A 126 -11.41 8.81 3.53
N LEU A 127 -11.64 10.12 3.41
CA LEU A 127 -12.97 10.71 3.51
C LEU A 127 -13.89 10.25 2.38
N VAL A 128 -13.35 10.11 1.17
CA VAL A 128 -14.07 9.58 0.02
C VAL A 128 -14.36 8.08 0.18
N ASP A 129 -13.43 7.30 0.75
CA ASP A 129 -13.62 5.88 1.04
C ASP A 129 -14.73 5.67 2.10
N ASN A 130 -14.70 6.45 3.19
CA ASN A 130 -15.72 6.38 4.25
C ASN A 130 -17.12 6.78 3.78
N LYS A 131 -17.25 7.76 2.86
CA LYS A 131 -18.55 8.13 2.28
C LYS A 131 -19.13 7.05 1.36
N LYS A 132 -18.32 6.08 0.94
CA LYS A 132 -18.73 4.97 0.05
C LYS A 132 -19.01 3.66 0.79
N GLN A 133 -18.67 3.57 2.08
CA GLN A 133 -19.11 2.50 2.97
C GLN A 133 -20.57 2.69 3.37
#